data_AF-A0A6J4SC75-F1
#
_entry.id   AF-A0A6J4SC75-F1
#
_cell.length_a   1.000
_cell.length_b   1.000
_cell.length_c   1.000
_cell.angle_alpha   90.00
_cell.angle_beta   90.00
_cell.angle_gamma   90.00
#
_symmetry.space_group_name_H-M   'P 1'
#
loop_
_entity.id
_entity.type
_entity.pdbx_description
1 polymer ?
#
loop_
_entity_poly.entity_id
_entity_poly.type
_entity_poly.pdbx_seq_one_letter_code
_entity_poly.pdbx_strand_id
1 'polypeptide(L)' 'MADEERAKRVDVGFSGGQVLSLRMPDAAYRSLSDEVRSGSQGWHQVEAEDSDVSVNLGQVVYVRLDTEQQRVGF' A
#
# COMPACT_ATOMS: atom_id res chain seq x y z
N MET A 1 13.31 -12.29 -8.26
CA MET A 1 12.21 -13.27 -8.14
C MET A 1 11.75 -13.43 -6.69
N ALA A 2 12.61 -13.73 -5.70
CA ALA A 2 12.15 -14.03 -4.33
C ALA A 2 11.56 -12.86 -3.51
N ASP A 3 11.77 -11.61 -3.93
CA ASP A 3 11.25 -10.42 -3.21
C ASP A 3 9.86 -9.97 -3.69
N GLU A 4 9.37 -10.45 -4.84
CA GLU A 4 8.06 -10.04 -5.37
C GLU A 4 6.89 -10.73 -4.67
N GLU A 5 7.11 -11.94 -4.12
CA GLU A 5 6.11 -12.69 -3.36
C GLU A 5 6.05 -12.31 -1.87
N ARG A 6 7.11 -11.69 -1.32
CA ARG A 6 7.15 -11.41 0.11
C ARG A 6 6.30 -10.18 0.40
N ALA A 7 5.16 -10.38 1.08
CA ALA A 7 4.28 -9.30 1.47
C ALA A 7 5.01 -8.28 2.37
N LYS A 8 4.88 -7.00 2.02
CA LYS A 8 5.47 -5.87 2.74
C LYS A 8 4.38 -5.06 3.40
N ARG A 9 4.73 -4.41 4.51
CA ARG A 9 3.82 -3.49 5.19
C ARG A 9 3.70 -2.19 4.38
N VAL A 10 2.47 -1.80 4.10
CA VAL A 10 2.11 -0.59 3.36
C VAL A 10 1.08 0.17 4.16
N ASP A 11 1.27 1.48 4.29
CA ASP A 11 0.28 2.39 4.89
C ASP A 11 -0.35 3.28 3.82
N VAL A 12 -1.67 3.34 3.80
CA VAL A 12 -2.46 4.24 2.96
C VAL A 12 -3.04 5.34 3.84
N GLY A 13 -2.61 6.59 3.60
CA GLY A 13 -3.10 7.76 4.31
C GLY A 13 -4.28 8.40 3.60
N PHE A 14 -5.32 8.75 4.36
CA PHE A 14 -6.52 9.41 3.85
C PHE A 14 -6.60 10.89 4.26
N SER A 15 -7.30 11.69 3.48
CA SER A 15 -7.54 13.13 3.71
C SER A 15 -8.14 13.43 5.09
N GLY A 16 -8.91 12.51 5.66
CA GLY A 16 -9.48 12.59 7.01
C GLY A 16 -8.52 12.27 8.15
N GLY A 17 -7.24 12.02 7.87
CA GLY A 17 -6.21 11.66 8.87
C GLY A 17 -6.20 10.19 9.29
N GLN A 18 -7.10 9.38 8.73
CA GLN A 18 -7.11 7.93 8.93
C GLN A 18 -5.95 7.28 8.17
N VAL A 19 -5.43 6.18 8.70
CA VAL A 19 -4.40 5.36 8.06
C VAL A 19 -4.86 3.92 8.03
N LEU A 20 -4.82 3.30 6.85
CA LEU A 20 -5.03 1.87 6.65
C LEU A 20 -3.68 1.19 6.46
N SER A 21 -3.29 0.35 7.41
CA SER A 21 -2.10 -0.51 7.29
C SER A 21 -2.47 -1.86 6.68
N LEU A 22 -1.78 -2.26 5.63
CA LEU A 22 -1.97 -3.52 4.90
C LEU A 22 -0.64 -4.26 4.75
N ARG A 23 -0.72 -5.57 4.56
CA ARG A 23 0.39 -6.39 4.07
C ARG A 23 0.08 -6.80 2.65
N MET A 24 0.90 -6.45 1.67
CA MET A 24 0.62 -6.76 0.27
C MET A 24 1.90 -7.09 -0.50
N PRO A 25 1.83 -7.91 -1.56
CA PRO A 25 2.97 -8.18 -2.43
C PRO A 25 3.42 -6.91 -3.15
N ASP A 26 4.67 -6.92 -3.62
CA ASP A 26 5.29 -5.75 -4.25
C ASP A 26 4.52 -5.30 -5.51
N ALA A 27 3.94 -6.25 -6.25
CA ALA A 27 3.10 -5.97 -7.41
C ALA A 27 1.83 -5.17 -7.06
N ALA A 28 1.13 -5.54 -5.99
CA ALA A 28 -0.06 -4.83 -5.52
C ALA A 28 0.30 -3.41 -5.04
N TYR A 29 1.42 -3.26 -4.32
CA TYR A 29 1.91 -1.96 -3.90
C TYR A 29 2.23 -1.04 -5.10
N ARG A 30 2.92 -1.56 -6.12
CA ARG A 30 3.24 -0.79 -7.33
C ARG A 30 1.97 -0.36 -8.06
N SER A 31 1.01 -1.27 -8.24
CA SER A 31 -0.26 -0.98 -8.90
C SER A 31 -1.04 0.13 -8.17
N LEU A 32 -1.21 0.02 -6.85
CA LEU A 32 -1.88 1.06 -6.06
C LEU A 32 -1.13 2.40 -6.12
N SER A 33 0.20 2.36 -6.01
CA SER A 33 1.04 3.57 -6.03
C SER A 33 0.96 4.30 -7.37
N ASP A 34 0.92 3.56 -8.48
CA ASP A 34 0.85 4.13 -9.81
C ASP A 34 -0.54 4.73 -10.10
N GLU A 35 -1.62 4.08 -9.65
CA GLU A 35 -2.99 4.64 -9.73
C GLU A 35 -3.16 5.91 -8.87
N VAL A 36 -2.52 5.97 -7.70
CA VAL A 36 -2.52 7.21 -6.90
C VAL A 36 -1.73 8.32 -7.62
N ARG A 37 -0.57 7.99 -8.21
CA ARG A 37 0.28 8.96 -8.92
C ARG A 37 -0.33 9.47 -10.23
N SER A 38 -1.10 8.65 -10.93
CA SER A 38 -1.82 9.08 -12.14
C SER A 38 -2.90 10.11 -11.85
N GLY A 39 -3.28 10.27 -10.57
CA GLY A 39 -4.40 11.12 -10.16
C GLY A 39 -5.75 10.48 -10.46
N SER A 40 -5.80 9.16 -10.67
CA SER A 40 -7.05 8.41 -10.83
C SER A 40 -8.02 8.73 -9.69
N GLN A 41 -9.27 8.98 -10.07
CA GLN A 41 -10.36 9.23 -9.14
C GLN A 41 -11.32 8.05 -9.24
N GLY A 42 -11.55 7.32 -8.15
CA GLY A 42 -12.42 6.15 -8.16
C GLY A 42 -12.04 5.11 -7.12
N TRP A 43 -12.65 3.93 -7.25
CA TRP A 43 -12.36 2.78 -6.41
C TRP A 43 -11.29 1.91 -7.05
N HIS A 44 -10.29 1.52 -6.27
CA HIS A 44 -9.25 0.58 -6.65
C HIS A 44 -9.28 -0.62 -5.69
N GLN A 45 -9.30 -1.83 -6.22
CA GLN A 45 -9.25 -3.04 -5.40
C GLN A 45 -7.80 -3.41 -5.14
N VAL A 46 -7.47 -3.63 -3.87
CA VAL A 46 -6.16 -4.06 -3.40
C VAL A 46 -6.31 -5.48 -2.86
N GLU A 47 -5.58 -6.40 -3.48
CA GLU A 47 -5.41 -7.78 -2.99
C GLU A 47 -4.28 -7.78 -1.96
N ALA A 48 -4.65 -7.75 -0.67
CA ALA A 48 -3.71 -7.84 0.45
C ALA A 48 -3.62 -9.29 0.96
N GLU A 49 -2.56 -9.62 1.69
CA GLU A 49 -2.28 -10.96 2.22
C GLU A 49 -3.44 -11.49 3.08
N ASP A 50 -4.04 -10.62 3.88
CA ASP A 50 -5.09 -10.99 4.85
C ASP A 50 -6.51 -10.67 4.37
N SER A 51 -6.67 -9.89 3.29
CA SER A 51 -7.98 -9.42 2.82
C SER A 51 -7.94 -8.70 1.48
N ASP A 52 -9.05 -8.74 0.74
CA ASP A 52 -9.29 -7.80 -0.35
C ASP A 52 -9.98 -6.54 0.17
N VAL A 53 -9.49 -5.36 -0.25
CA VAL A 53 -10.06 -4.07 0.16
C VAL A 53 -10.26 -3.14 -1.04
N SER A 54 -11.40 -2.47 -1.08
CA SER A 54 -11.63 -1.38 -2.03
C SER A 54 -11.22 -0.04 -1.42
N VAL A 55 -10.28 0.64 -2.06
CA VAL A 55 -9.75 1.94 -1.65
C VAL A 55 -10.33 3.03 -2.55
N ASN A 56 -10.92 4.07 -1.96
CA ASN A 56 -11.32 5.26 -2.70
C ASN A 56 -10.10 6.16 -2.91
N LEU A 57 -9.55 6.15 -4.13
CA LEU A 57 -8.36 6.92 -4.52
C LEU A 57 -8.54 8.43 -4.37
N GLY A 58 -9.77 8.93 -4.51
CA GLY A 58 -10.06 10.36 -4.33
C GLY A 58 -9.98 10.84 -2.89
N GLN A 59 -9.73 9.95 -1.94
CA GLN A 59 -9.47 10.27 -0.54
C GLN A 59 -8.03 9.97 -0.12
N VAL A 60 -7.22 9.37 -0.99
CA VAL A 60 -5.83 9.00 -0.67
C VAL A 60 -4.93 10.22 -0.81
N VAL A 61 -4.11 10.47 0.22
CA VAL A 61 -3.11 11.54 0.23
C VAL A 61 -1.67 11.02 0.12
N TYR A 62 -1.43 9.77 0.53
CA TYR A 62 -0.15 9.09 0.33
C TYR A 62 -0.28 7.57 0.39
N VAL A 63 0.71 6.89 -0.20
CA VAL A 63 0.98 5.45 0.00
C VAL A 63 2.43 5.33 0.46
N ARG A 64 2.67 4.66 1.58
CA ARG A 64 4.01 4.48 2.16
C ARG A 64 4.34 3.00 2.26
N LEU A 65 5.38 2.57 1.53
CA LEU A 65 6.00 1.27 1.75
C LEU A 65 6.95 1.35 2.95
N ASP A 66 6.78 0.45 3.91
CA ASP A 66 7.75 0.28 4.99
C ASP A 66 9.01 -0.40 4.42
N THR A 67 10.14 0.30 4.52
CA THR A 67 11.44 -0.16 4.01
C THR A 67 12.43 -0.46 5.14
N GLU A 68 11.99 -0.46 6.40
CA GLU A 68 12.89 -0.72 7.52
C GLU A 68 13.55 -2.10 7.40
N GLN A 69 14.86 -2.08 7.15
CA GLN A 69 15.72 -3.21 7.47
C GLN A 69 15.79 -3.25 9.00
N GLN A 70 15.31 -4.32 9.62
CA GLN A 70 15.52 -4.60 11.04
C GLN A 70 17.03 -4.61 11.32
N ARG A 71 17.60 -3.46 11.69
CA ARG A 71 18.94 -3.41 12.29
C ARG A 71 18.75 -3.79 13.74
N VAL A 72 19.00 -5.05 14.07
CA VAL A 72 19.16 -5.46 15.46
C VAL A 72 20.38 -4.71 15.99
N GLY A 73 20.15 -3.76 16.90
CA GLY A 73 21.22 -3.05 17.59
C GLY A 73 21.80 -3.91 18.70
N PHE A 74 23.09 -4.22 18.62
CA PHE A 74 23.96 -4.44 19.76
C PHE A 74 25.25 -3.66 19.52
#